data_AF-R7L940-F1
#
_entry.id   AF-R7L940-F1
#
_cell.length_a   1.000
_cell.length_b   1.000
_cell.length_c   1.000
_cell.angle_alpha   90.00
_cell.angle_beta   90.00
_cell.angle_gamma   90.00
#
_symmetry.space_group_name_H-M   'P 1'
#
loop_
_entity.id
_entity.type
_entity.pdbx_description
1 polymer ?
#
loop_
_entity_poly.entity_id
_entity_poly.type
_entity_poly.pdbx_seq_one_letter_code
_entity_poly.pdbx_strand_id
1 'polypeptide(L)'
;MKNISSIFIFFSPLFFAAASYGVDSIAYGDWNAAETWKDGYIPPADSTGSGVLCQNACDDTNFFYFDRDSAAGAINAGWSDGNYIMKSLNEDAVFTLYGTNSSNGVIAMRGGSGGTDAVTQNMTFESGNYNIVAGPGTSDTYARINLGINSDKNPNMKKHLVFGKDTSVTSGINLYFDNIRVDYAPNYSDADTARSIIDLNGKFTVDSSKNTYVRGVTLNINEGSSVSFGKLTVSNYAILNLNSAMSMAPTEVAKDASCIEVSANSTLNINSALSLAATGSVHNMTIYGNVNVSSEGSFAMSGGYGTVQIRSGGVLTLNSGEKTFQSNGCLRLDGGRLVLNTTNAYWGDFTSIRSNSLWLMMRNADSEQVMSYLDVNAFNKLGGFCFGNNDISRVSPALTVTLGEGEGVMLELAYLTTSLDSDKGYLMGDSKLVFVNFRNGAVKVLNKRESTTENGVVYADDFSLISAEGYEDFRLEKDAEGDFYWLTATQVPEVSTVASVFGIMALGFALIRRRK
;
A
#
# COMPACT_ATOMS: atom_id res chain seq x y z
N MET A 1 48.95 -80.22 7.64
CA MET A 1 48.77 -80.45 9.09
C MET A 1 48.31 -79.15 9.73
N LYS A 2 47.30 -79.22 10.58
CA LYS A 2 46.59 -78.09 11.21
C LYS A 2 47.56 -77.13 11.93
N ASN A 3 47.34 -75.83 11.78
CA ASN A 3 47.69 -74.84 12.79
C ASN A 3 46.47 -73.93 13.00
N ILE A 4 45.97 -73.96 14.23
CA ILE A 4 45.03 -73.01 14.79
C ILE A 4 45.86 -72.17 15.76
N SER A 5 45.85 -70.86 15.57
CA SER A 5 46.31 -69.89 16.56
C SER A 5 45.16 -68.94 16.85
N SER A 6 44.84 -68.85 18.13
CA SER A 6 43.57 -68.41 18.68
C SER A 6 43.34 -66.90 18.55
N ILE A 7 42.06 -66.60 18.35
CA ILE A 7 41.40 -65.30 18.18
C ILE A 7 41.35 -64.52 19.50
N PHE A 8 41.76 -63.26 19.45
CA PHE A 8 41.22 -62.15 20.26
C PHE A 8 40.85 -61.04 19.28
N ILE A 9 39.55 -60.83 19.04
CA ILE A 9 39.05 -59.71 18.22
C ILE A 9 38.38 -58.71 19.15
N PHE A 10 38.97 -57.51 19.20
CA PHE A 10 38.37 -56.29 19.72
C PHE A 10 37.18 -55.88 18.83
N PHE A 11 36.07 -55.49 19.44
CA PHE A 11 34.97 -54.82 18.74
C PHE A 11 35.44 -53.46 18.21
N SER A 12 35.47 -53.30 16.90
CA SER A 12 35.43 -52.02 16.20
C SER A 12 33.99 -51.72 15.75
N PRO A 13 33.52 -50.47 15.81
CA PRO A 13 32.25 -50.10 15.20
C PRO A 13 32.42 -50.13 13.68
N LEU A 14 31.75 -51.10 13.04
CA LEU A 14 31.61 -51.17 11.60
C LEU A 14 30.87 -49.93 11.11
N PHE A 15 31.50 -49.26 10.15
CA PHE A 15 30.86 -48.40 9.16
C PHE A 15 29.58 -49.07 8.64
N PHE A 16 28.42 -48.46 8.91
CA PHE A 16 27.31 -48.57 7.99
C PHE A 16 27.45 -47.46 6.96
N ALA A 17 27.80 -47.85 5.74
CA ALA A 17 27.48 -47.07 4.56
C ALA A 17 25.94 -46.98 4.50
N ALA A 18 25.39 -45.84 4.89
CA ALA A 18 24.06 -45.46 4.44
C ALA A 18 24.19 -45.21 2.94
N ALA A 19 23.68 -46.16 2.17
CA ALA A 19 23.52 -46.03 0.74
C ALA A 19 22.84 -44.69 0.43
N SER A 20 23.43 -43.95 -0.51
CA SER A 20 22.74 -42.91 -1.25
C SER A 20 21.50 -43.53 -1.86
N TYR A 21 20.33 -43.29 -1.26
CA TYR A 21 19.09 -43.47 -2.00
C TYR A 21 19.00 -42.32 -2.98
N GLY A 22 19.06 -42.70 -4.26
CA GLY A 22 18.99 -41.80 -5.39
C GLY A 22 17.76 -40.91 -5.28
N VAL A 23 17.97 -39.66 -5.65
CA VAL A 23 16.91 -38.71 -5.98
C VAL A 23 16.32 -39.20 -7.30
N ASP A 24 15.45 -40.20 -7.23
CA ASP A 24 14.64 -40.60 -8.37
C ASP A 24 13.51 -39.59 -8.54
N SER A 25 13.43 -39.03 -9.75
CA SER A 25 12.49 -38.03 -10.26
C SER A 25 11.19 -37.86 -9.47
N ILE A 26 11.06 -36.74 -8.76
CA ILE A 26 9.75 -36.22 -8.34
C ILE A 26 9.00 -35.85 -9.61
N ALA A 27 7.90 -36.56 -9.91
CA ALA A 27 7.05 -36.24 -11.05
C ALA A 27 6.42 -34.85 -10.85
N TYR A 28 6.74 -33.91 -11.75
CA TYR A 28 6.11 -32.60 -11.84
C TYR A 28 4.68 -32.76 -12.38
N GLY A 29 3.73 -33.08 -11.51
CA GLY A 29 2.31 -33.15 -11.84
C GLY A 29 1.57 -31.87 -11.47
N ASP A 30 0.78 -31.33 -12.39
CA ASP A 30 -0.31 -30.39 -12.08
C ASP A 30 -1.43 -31.18 -11.39
N TRP A 31 -1.87 -30.75 -10.21
CA TRP A 31 -3.02 -31.37 -9.56
C TRP A 31 -4.31 -30.65 -9.96
N ASN A 32 -5.14 -31.32 -10.77
CA ASN A 32 -6.45 -30.83 -11.24
C ASN A 32 -7.58 -31.50 -10.45
N ALA A 33 -8.31 -30.74 -9.64
CA ALA A 33 -9.40 -31.27 -8.82
C ALA A 33 -10.62 -31.81 -9.60
N ALA A 34 -10.65 -31.72 -10.93
CA ALA A 34 -11.78 -32.13 -11.77
C ALA A 34 -11.51 -33.34 -12.70
N GLU A 35 -10.27 -33.82 -12.82
CA GLU A 35 -9.95 -34.91 -13.78
C GLU A 35 -9.70 -36.27 -13.13
N THR A 36 -9.70 -36.37 -11.82
CA THR A 36 -9.64 -37.66 -11.12
C THR A 36 -10.99 -38.03 -10.55
N TRP A 37 -11.49 -39.20 -10.98
CA TRP A 37 -12.59 -40.00 -10.43
C TRP A 37 -13.97 -39.86 -11.08
N LYS A 38 -14.17 -40.62 -12.18
CA LYS A 38 -15.50 -40.97 -12.68
C LYS A 38 -16.03 -42.33 -12.16
N ASP A 39 -15.22 -43.11 -11.45
CA ASP A 39 -15.64 -44.38 -10.85
C ASP A 39 -14.88 -44.60 -9.54
N GLY A 40 -15.59 -44.88 -8.45
CA GLY A 40 -15.08 -44.89 -7.07
C GLY A 40 -13.98 -45.91 -6.79
N TYR A 41 -12.74 -45.55 -7.07
CA TYR A 41 -11.56 -46.32 -6.72
C TYR A 41 -10.63 -45.42 -5.88
N ILE A 42 -10.01 -46.01 -4.85
CA ILE A 42 -8.99 -45.36 -4.02
C ILE A 42 -7.67 -45.99 -4.49
N PRO A 43 -6.69 -45.23 -4.98
CA PRO A 43 -5.46 -45.84 -5.46
C PRO A 43 -4.66 -46.39 -4.26
N PRO A 44 -4.04 -47.57 -4.38
CA PRO A 44 -3.24 -48.16 -3.31
C PRO A 44 -1.96 -47.34 -3.04
N ALA A 45 -1.48 -47.44 -1.80
CA ALA A 45 -0.44 -46.66 -1.14
C ALA A 45 1.00 -46.89 -1.66
N ASP A 46 1.19 -46.93 -2.98
CA ASP A 46 2.42 -47.43 -3.60
C ASP A 46 3.23 -46.32 -4.31
N SER A 47 2.72 -45.08 -4.38
CA SER A 47 3.50 -43.94 -4.85
C SER A 47 4.26 -43.31 -3.68
N THR A 48 5.54 -43.65 -3.55
CA THR A 48 6.47 -43.02 -2.61
C THR A 48 6.62 -41.53 -2.93
N GLY A 49 5.86 -40.67 -2.24
CA GLY A 49 6.01 -39.21 -2.31
C GLY A 49 4.72 -38.37 -2.31
N SER A 50 3.53 -38.96 -2.20
CA SER A 50 2.28 -38.19 -2.22
C SER A 50 1.44 -38.47 -0.97
N GLY A 51 1.26 -37.46 -0.12
CA GLY A 51 0.33 -37.53 1.02
C GLY A 51 -1.07 -37.92 0.57
N VAL A 52 -1.77 -38.69 1.40
CA VAL A 52 -3.08 -39.26 1.10
C VAL A 52 -4.14 -38.14 1.04
N LEU A 53 -4.45 -37.67 -0.17
CA LEU A 53 -5.57 -36.76 -0.47
C LEU A 53 -6.87 -37.57 -0.56
N CYS A 54 -7.60 -37.71 0.54
CA CYS A 54 -8.95 -38.28 0.51
C CYS A 54 -9.97 -37.23 0.02
N GLN A 55 -10.48 -37.37 -1.21
CA GLN A 55 -11.63 -36.61 -1.68
C GLN A 55 -12.92 -37.24 -1.14
N ASN A 56 -13.61 -36.52 -0.26
CA ASN A 56 -14.99 -36.86 0.10
C ASN A 56 -15.89 -35.79 -0.51
N ALA A 57 -16.69 -36.15 -1.51
CA ALA A 57 -17.65 -35.23 -2.12
C ALA A 57 -18.98 -35.36 -1.35
N CYS A 58 -19.24 -34.40 -0.47
CA CYS A 58 -20.53 -34.25 0.18
C CYS A 58 -21.08 -32.86 -0.19
N ASP A 59 -22.29 -32.79 -0.75
CA ASP A 59 -23.05 -31.55 -0.94
C ASP A 59 -22.22 -30.40 -1.56
N ASP A 60 -21.76 -30.57 -2.81
CA ASP A 60 -20.99 -29.59 -3.60
C ASP A 60 -19.65 -29.12 -2.97
N THR A 61 -19.18 -29.83 -1.93
CA THR A 61 -17.93 -29.54 -1.22
C THR A 61 -16.92 -30.66 -1.41
N ASN A 62 -15.71 -30.31 -1.84
CA ASN A 62 -14.58 -31.20 -2.08
C ASN A 62 -13.54 -31.00 -0.98
N PHE A 63 -13.25 -32.05 -0.21
CA PHE A 63 -12.23 -32.02 0.83
C PHE A 63 -10.90 -32.62 0.36
N PHE A 64 -9.80 -32.04 0.82
CA PHE A 64 -8.43 -32.46 0.53
C PHE A 64 -7.63 -32.47 1.82
N TYR A 65 -7.04 -33.63 2.12
CA TYR A 65 -6.31 -33.82 3.37
C TYR A 65 -4.85 -34.20 3.10
N PHE A 66 -3.96 -33.83 4.02
CA PHE A 66 -2.61 -34.39 4.07
C PHE A 66 -2.21 -34.63 5.53
N ASP A 67 -1.49 -35.73 5.78
CA ASP A 67 -1.09 -36.19 7.12
C ASP A 67 0.45 -36.20 7.31
N ARG A 68 1.19 -35.92 6.24
CA ARG A 68 2.65 -35.99 6.15
C ARG A 68 3.15 -34.94 5.15
N ASP A 69 4.46 -34.70 5.19
CA ASP A 69 5.11 -33.83 4.22
C ASP A 69 4.78 -34.23 2.79
N SER A 70 4.33 -33.25 2.02
CA SER A 70 3.81 -33.43 0.67
C SER A 70 4.26 -32.27 -0.21
N ALA A 71 4.29 -32.47 -1.52
CA ALA A 71 4.63 -31.40 -2.44
C ALA A 71 3.84 -31.48 -3.74
N ALA A 72 3.60 -30.33 -4.37
CA ALA A 72 2.96 -30.22 -5.67
C ALA A 72 3.52 -29.03 -6.47
N GLY A 73 3.43 -29.10 -7.80
CA GLY A 73 3.74 -27.96 -8.67
C GLY A 73 2.66 -26.88 -8.63
N ALA A 74 1.39 -27.28 -8.52
CA ALA A 74 0.25 -26.38 -8.38
C ALA A 74 -0.96 -27.07 -7.75
N ILE A 75 -1.79 -26.29 -7.05
CA ILE A 75 -3.14 -26.68 -6.63
C ILE A 75 -4.13 -25.95 -7.54
N ASN A 76 -4.85 -26.70 -8.38
CA ASN A 76 -5.86 -26.14 -9.27
C ASN A 76 -7.28 -26.60 -8.87
N ALA A 77 -8.15 -25.66 -8.48
CA ALA A 77 -9.59 -25.93 -8.47
C ALA A 77 -10.10 -26.00 -9.91
N GLY A 78 -10.89 -27.03 -10.22
CA GLY A 78 -11.40 -27.30 -11.56
C GLY A 78 -12.56 -26.41 -12.00
N TRP A 79 -13.10 -26.73 -13.18
CA TRP A 79 -14.03 -25.92 -13.98
C TRP A 79 -15.46 -25.80 -13.44
N SER A 80 -15.79 -26.52 -12.37
CA SER A 80 -17.13 -26.62 -11.80
C SER A 80 -17.32 -25.71 -10.59
N ASP A 81 -18.59 -25.36 -10.36
CA ASP A 81 -19.08 -24.77 -9.12
C ASP A 81 -18.71 -25.69 -7.94
N GLY A 82 -18.38 -25.10 -6.79
CA GLY A 82 -18.10 -25.88 -5.60
C GLY A 82 -17.19 -25.20 -4.59
N ASN A 83 -17.22 -25.76 -3.39
CA ASN A 83 -16.35 -25.37 -2.28
C ASN A 83 -15.19 -26.37 -2.19
N TYR A 84 -13.95 -25.89 -2.21
CA TYR A 84 -12.76 -26.72 -2.06
C TYR A 84 -12.16 -26.46 -0.67
N ILE A 85 -11.99 -27.49 0.14
CA ILE A 85 -11.43 -27.38 1.49
C ILE A 85 -10.16 -28.20 1.56
N MET A 86 -9.04 -27.56 1.90
CA MET A 86 -7.76 -28.22 2.14
C MET A 86 -7.39 -28.14 3.61
N LYS A 87 -6.98 -29.26 4.21
CA LYS A 87 -6.71 -29.36 5.64
C LYS A 87 -5.54 -30.29 5.94
N SER A 88 -4.68 -29.89 6.86
CA SER A 88 -3.73 -30.85 7.44
C SER A 88 -4.38 -31.66 8.56
N LEU A 89 -4.19 -32.97 8.53
CA LEU A 89 -4.55 -33.89 9.63
C LEU A 89 -3.44 -34.00 10.67
N ASN A 90 -2.26 -33.43 10.39
CA ASN A 90 -1.09 -33.42 11.24
C ASN A 90 -0.50 -32.01 11.32
N GLU A 91 -0.42 -31.42 12.51
CA GLU A 91 0.06 -30.04 12.69
C GLU A 91 1.53 -29.85 12.28
N ASP A 92 2.32 -30.92 12.26
CA ASP A 92 3.74 -30.87 11.88
C ASP A 92 3.97 -31.06 10.38
N ALA A 93 2.96 -31.53 9.63
CA ALA A 93 3.10 -31.79 8.21
C ALA A 93 3.22 -30.47 7.41
N VAL A 94 4.13 -30.47 6.43
CA VAL A 94 4.35 -29.33 5.53
C VAL A 94 3.95 -29.69 4.10
N PHE A 95 3.12 -28.84 3.49
CA PHE A 95 2.79 -28.93 2.07
C PHE A 95 3.63 -27.92 1.27
N THR A 96 4.51 -28.41 0.40
CA THR A 96 5.41 -27.57 -0.40
C THR A 96 4.84 -27.33 -1.81
N LEU A 97 4.68 -26.07 -2.16
CA LEU A 97 4.29 -25.59 -3.48
C LEU A 97 5.52 -25.04 -4.21
N TYR A 98 5.82 -25.62 -5.36
CA TYR A 98 6.93 -25.16 -6.19
C TYR A 98 6.47 -24.02 -7.10
N GLY A 99 7.09 -22.85 -6.96
CA GLY A 99 6.96 -21.73 -7.87
C GLY A 99 7.14 -22.18 -9.31
N THR A 100 6.24 -21.73 -10.18
CA THR A 100 6.31 -22.01 -11.61
C THR A 100 6.29 -20.70 -12.39
N ASN A 101 7.09 -20.61 -13.47
CA ASN A 101 6.96 -19.53 -14.46
C ASN A 101 5.61 -19.56 -15.21
N SER A 102 4.75 -20.54 -14.94
CA SER A 102 3.47 -20.70 -15.63
C SER A 102 2.53 -19.50 -15.38
N SER A 103 1.73 -19.18 -16.38
CA SER A 103 0.61 -18.23 -16.24
C SER A 103 -0.46 -18.73 -15.25
N ASN A 104 -0.48 -20.04 -14.97
CA ASN A 104 -1.47 -20.69 -14.13
C ASN A 104 -1.25 -20.46 -12.63
N GLY A 105 -0.03 -20.22 -12.17
CA GLY A 105 0.26 -20.04 -10.75
C GLY A 105 0.35 -21.33 -9.93
N VAL A 106 0.80 -21.21 -8.69
CA VAL A 106 0.96 -22.32 -7.72
C VAL A 106 -0.33 -22.66 -6.98
N ILE A 107 -1.22 -21.69 -6.87
CA ILE A 107 -2.61 -21.89 -6.44
C ILE A 107 -3.47 -21.19 -7.49
N ALA A 108 -4.39 -21.94 -8.08
CA ALA A 108 -5.23 -21.44 -9.15
C ALA A 108 -6.67 -21.88 -8.97
N MET A 109 -7.58 -20.94 -9.16
CA MET A 109 -9.01 -21.20 -9.18
C MET A 109 -9.48 -21.14 -10.63
N ARG A 110 -9.61 -22.31 -11.29
CA ARG A 110 -9.91 -22.44 -12.72
C ARG A 110 -11.37 -22.82 -12.94
N GLY A 111 -12.32 -21.90 -12.72
CA GLY A 111 -13.77 -22.16 -12.81
C GLY A 111 -14.49 -21.30 -13.84
N GLY A 112 -15.52 -21.83 -14.53
CA GLY A 112 -16.40 -21.06 -15.43
C GLY A 112 -16.93 -21.79 -16.65
N SER A 113 -17.70 -22.86 -16.45
CA SER A 113 -18.54 -23.36 -17.55
C SER A 113 -19.65 -22.33 -17.85
N GLY A 114 -19.98 -22.15 -19.13
CA GLY A 114 -20.83 -21.04 -19.58
C GLY A 114 -22.22 -21.01 -18.93
N GLY A 115 -22.68 -19.82 -18.58
CA GLY A 115 -23.98 -19.55 -17.97
C GLY A 115 -24.07 -18.10 -17.51
N THR A 116 -25.28 -17.56 -17.36
CA THR A 116 -25.53 -16.17 -16.92
C THR A 116 -25.67 -16.01 -15.40
N ASP A 117 -25.74 -17.13 -14.68
CA ASP A 117 -26.05 -17.13 -13.25
C ASP A 117 -24.81 -16.79 -12.41
N ALA A 118 -25.04 -16.11 -11.27
CA ALA A 118 -23.97 -15.77 -10.34
C ALA A 118 -23.45 -17.04 -9.65
N VAL A 119 -22.24 -17.45 -10.01
CA VAL A 119 -21.54 -18.59 -9.40
C VAL A 119 -20.42 -18.05 -8.52
N THR A 120 -20.36 -18.55 -7.28
CA THR A 120 -19.22 -18.31 -6.38
C THR A 120 -18.39 -19.59 -6.29
N GLN A 121 -17.10 -19.51 -6.61
CA GLN A 121 -16.14 -20.58 -6.35
C GLN A 121 -15.38 -20.23 -5.06
N ASN A 122 -15.37 -21.14 -4.09
CA ASN A 122 -14.63 -20.94 -2.84
C ASN A 122 -13.52 -21.97 -2.71
N MET A 123 -12.34 -21.53 -2.31
CA MET A 123 -11.25 -22.42 -1.87
C MET A 123 -10.83 -21.99 -0.47
N THR A 124 -10.78 -22.93 0.45
CA THR A 124 -10.43 -22.69 1.86
C THR A 124 -9.30 -23.63 2.25
N PHE A 125 -8.16 -23.07 2.59
CA PHE A 125 -7.12 -23.76 3.36
C PHE A 125 -7.53 -23.63 4.83
N GLU A 126 -8.12 -24.67 5.41
CA GLU A 126 -8.67 -24.65 6.77
C GLU A 126 -7.55 -24.63 7.82
N SER A 127 -6.53 -25.49 7.64
CA SER A 127 -5.36 -25.61 8.52
C SER A 127 -4.14 -26.12 7.76
N GLY A 128 -2.96 -25.98 8.37
CA GLY A 128 -1.71 -26.62 7.93
C GLY A 128 -0.58 -25.63 7.59
N ASN A 129 0.61 -26.19 7.37
CA ASN A 129 1.80 -25.43 7.00
C ASN A 129 2.04 -25.54 5.49
N TYR A 130 2.16 -24.40 4.82
CA TYR A 130 2.34 -24.30 3.38
C TYR A 130 3.62 -23.52 3.05
N ASN A 131 4.52 -24.14 2.29
CA ASN A 131 5.77 -23.51 1.88
C ASN A 131 5.75 -23.27 0.38
N ILE A 132 5.99 -22.03 -0.05
CA ILE A 132 6.11 -21.65 -1.46
C ILE A 132 7.58 -21.36 -1.74
N VAL A 133 8.21 -22.22 -2.55
CA VAL A 133 9.66 -22.19 -2.82
C VAL A 133 9.93 -22.30 -4.32
N ALA A 134 11.13 -21.94 -4.77
CA ALA A 134 11.52 -22.16 -6.17
C ALA A 134 11.48 -23.65 -6.53
N GLY A 135 11.04 -23.97 -7.76
CA GLY A 135 11.06 -25.35 -8.26
C GLY A 135 12.50 -25.90 -8.38
N PRO A 136 12.72 -27.20 -8.12
CA PRO A 136 14.04 -27.80 -8.23
C PRO A 136 14.64 -27.62 -9.64
N GLY A 137 15.85 -27.05 -9.72
CA GLY A 137 16.53 -26.82 -11.01
C GLY A 137 15.92 -25.71 -11.87
N THR A 138 14.98 -24.93 -11.33
CA THR A 138 14.39 -23.77 -12.03
C THR A 138 15.07 -22.48 -11.58
N SER A 139 15.08 -21.47 -12.47
CA SER A 139 15.46 -20.10 -12.13
C SER A 139 14.24 -19.29 -11.64
N ASP A 140 13.16 -19.95 -11.24
CA ASP A 140 11.86 -19.31 -11.02
C ASP A 140 11.98 -18.38 -9.82
N THR A 141 11.84 -17.09 -10.09
CA THR A 141 11.99 -16.03 -9.08
C THR A 141 10.68 -15.67 -8.41
N TYR A 142 9.56 -16.28 -8.85
CA TYR A 142 8.23 -15.92 -8.35
C TYR A 142 7.22 -17.08 -8.37
N ALA A 143 6.16 -16.91 -7.59
CA ALA A 143 4.95 -17.73 -7.58
C ALA A 143 3.70 -16.85 -7.70
N ARG A 144 2.61 -17.40 -8.23
CA ARG A 144 1.31 -16.71 -8.32
C ARG A 144 0.21 -17.49 -7.62
N ILE A 145 -0.61 -16.78 -6.86
CA ILE A 145 -1.94 -17.20 -6.41
C ILE A 145 -2.91 -16.51 -7.36
N ASN A 146 -3.45 -17.24 -8.33
CA ASN A 146 -4.16 -16.68 -9.49
C ASN A 146 -5.66 -17.03 -9.47
N LEU A 147 -6.50 -16.01 -9.31
CA LEU A 147 -7.96 -16.12 -9.39
C LEU A 147 -8.50 -15.71 -10.78
N GLY A 148 -7.66 -15.22 -11.70
CA GLY A 148 -8.05 -14.70 -13.03
C GLY A 148 -8.28 -15.73 -14.13
N ILE A 149 -8.08 -17.03 -13.85
CA ILE A 149 -8.12 -18.08 -14.86
C ILE A 149 -9.59 -18.47 -15.09
N ASN A 150 -10.18 -18.04 -16.22
CA ASN A 150 -11.49 -18.45 -16.81
C ASN A 150 -12.71 -17.46 -16.78
N SER A 151 -12.54 -16.15 -16.59
CA SER A 151 -13.69 -15.23 -16.50
C SER A 151 -14.36 -14.79 -17.82
N ASP A 152 -13.85 -15.17 -19.00
CA ASP A 152 -14.32 -14.66 -20.31
C ASP A 152 -15.83 -14.83 -20.59
N LYS A 153 -16.49 -15.78 -19.92
CA LYS A 153 -17.85 -16.19 -20.27
C LYS A 153 -18.91 -15.84 -19.23
N ASN A 154 -18.53 -15.41 -18.02
CA ASN A 154 -19.49 -15.04 -16.98
C ASN A 154 -18.96 -13.88 -16.12
N PRO A 155 -19.40 -12.63 -16.38
CA PRO A 155 -19.03 -11.49 -15.55
C PRO A 155 -19.54 -11.66 -14.10
N ASN A 156 -20.60 -12.43 -13.84
CA ASN A 156 -21.16 -12.57 -12.50
C ASN A 156 -20.38 -13.55 -11.60
N MET A 157 -19.27 -14.13 -12.07
CA MET A 157 -18.48 -15.05 -11.27
C MET A 157 -17.71 -14.32 -10.16
N LYS A 158 -17.80 -14.86 -8.94
CA LYS A 158 -16.99 -14.42 -7.80
C LYS A 158 -16.09 -15.55 -7.35
N LYS A 159 -14.84 -15.24 -7.03
CA LYS A 159 -13.88 -16.21 -6.51
C LYS A 159 -13.41 -15.76 -5.15
N HIS A 160 -13.43 -16.67 -4.20
CA HIS A 160 -13.02 -16.41 -2.84
C HIS A 160 -12.02 -17.45 -2.39
N LEU A 161 -10.81 -17.00 -2.09
CA LEU A 161 -9.75 -17.83 -1.54
C LEU A 161 -9.55 -17.46 -0.07
N VAL A 162 -9.58 -18.44 0.82
CA VAL A 162 -9.46 -18.25 2.26
C VAL A 162 -8.29 -19.05 2.78
N PHE A 163 -7.35 -18.39 3.45
CA PHE A 163 -6.39 -19.02 4.34
C PHE A 163 -6.93 -18.88 5.77
N GLY A 164 -7.35 -20.00 6.35
CA GLY A 164 -7.96 -20.10 7.67
C GLY A 164 -7.00 -19.71 8.79
N LYS A 165 -7.55 -19.47 9.99
CA LYS A 165 -6.77 -19.02 11.16
C LYS A 165 -5.64 -19.98 11.55
N ASP A 166 -5.83 -21.28 11.32
CA ASP A 166 -4.89 -22.34 11.69
C ASP A 166 -3.95 -22.70 10.52
N THR A 167 -3.80 -21.78 9.56
CA THR A 167 -2.84 -21.91 8.45
C THR A 167 -1.58 -21.09 8.70
N SER A 168 -0.46 -21.61 8.22
CA SER A 168 0.82 -20.89 8.16
C SER A 168 1.38 -21.00 6.74
N VAL A 169 1.56 -19.87 6.06
CA VAL A 169 2.13 -19.82 4.71
C VAL A 169 3.45 -19.08 4.75
N THR A 170 4.51 -19.69 4.22
CA THR A 170 5.81 -19.05 4.06
C THR A 170 6.23 -19.05 2.59
N SER A 171 6.65 -17.91 2.06
CA SER A 171 7.20 -17.82 0.70
C SER A 171 8.65 -17.35 0.71
N GLY A 172 9.53 -18.18 0.12
CA GLY A 172 10.95 -17.88 -0.08
C GLY A 172 11.26 -17.21 -1.43
N ILE A 173 10.23 -16.89 -2.21
CA ILE A 173 10.33 -16.29 -3.56
C ILE A 173 9.36 -15.11 -3.69
N ASN A 174 9.42 -14.36 -4.78
CA ASN A 174 8.45 -13.27 -4.99
C ASN A 174 7.04 -13.86 -5.12
N LEU A 175 6.04 -13.21 -4.52
CA LEU A 175 4.67 -13.72 -4.51
C LEU A 175 3.71 -12.71 -5.14
N TYR A 176 2.87 -13.21 -6.03
CA TYR A 176 1.81 -12.44 -6.67
C TYR A 176 0.46 -12.97 -6.21
N PHE A 177 -0.36 -12.12 -5.60
CA PHE A 177 -1.81 -12.30 -5.49
C PHE A 177 -2.43 -11.64 -6.71
N ASP A 178 -2.97 -12.45 -7.62
CA ASP A 178 -3.26 -12.00 -8.98
C ASP A 178 -4.67 -12.40 -9.43
N ASN A 179 -5.25 -11.55 -10.27
CA ASN A 179 -6.46 -11.82 -11.05
C ASN A 179 -6.23 -11.62 -12.55
N ILE A 180 -4.97 -11.44 -12.97
CA ILE A 180 -4.63 -11.12 -14.35
C ILE A 180 -4.59 -12.41 -15.18
N ARG A 181 -5.37 -12.38 -16.25
CA ARG A 181 -5.20 -13.29 -17.37
C ARG A 181 -4.00 -12.83 -18.20
N VAL A 182 -2.98 -13.67 -18.32
CA VAL A 182 -1.75 -13.34 -19.07
C VAL A 182 -2.01 -13.27 -20.59
N ASP A 183 -3.11 -13.86 -21.06
CA ASP A 183 -3.30 -14.17 -22.49
C ASP A 183 -4.29 -13.25 -23.24
N TYR A 184 -4.92 -12.24 -22.61
CA TYR A 184 -5.93 -11.41 -23.28
C TYR A 184 -5.92 -9.96 -22.81
N ALA A 185 -5.41 -9.09 -23.69
CA ALA A 185 -5.61 -7.65 -23.90
C ALA A 185 -5.89 -6.69 -22.71
N PRO A 186 -5.29 -5.48 -22.72
CA PRO A 186 -5.38 -4.44 -21.68
C PRO A 186 -6.73 -3.69 -21.60
N ASN A 187 -7.83 -4.24 -22.12
CA ASN A 187 -9.10 -3.52 -22.32
C ASN A 187 -10.25 -3.96 -21.39
N TYR A 188 -9.97 -4.64 -20.27
CA TYR A 188 -11.00 -4.81 -19.25
C TYR A 188 -11.15 -3.52 -18.45
N SER A 189 -12.30 -2.88 -18.61
CA SER A 189 -12.71 -1.69 -17.87
C SER A 189 -12.73 -1.96 -16.36
N ASP A 190 -11.96 -1.17 -15.62
CA ASP A 190 -11.99 -0.63 -14.25
C ASP A 190 -12.98 -1.16 -13.16
N ALA A 191 -13.99 -1.97 -13.48
CA ALA A 191 -15.06 -2.38 -12.57
C ALA A 191 -15.07 -3.89 -12.21
N ASP A 192 -14.29 -4.73 -12.89
CA ASP A 192 -14.34 -6.19 -12.72
C ASP A 192 -13.30 -6.77 -11.73
N THR A 193 -12.34 -5.95 -11.27
CA THR A 193 -11.21 -6.37 -10.40
C THR A 193 -11.53 -6.50 -8.91
N ALA A 194 -12.74 -6.14 -8.47
CA ALA A 194 -13.20 -6.32 -7.09
C ALA A 194 -13.98 -7.64 -6.85
N ARG A 195 -14.07 -8.53 -7.85
CA ARG A 195 -14.84 -9.79 -7.74
C ARG A 195 -14.06 -10.97 -7.15
N SER A 196 -12.73 -10.91 -7.18
CA SER A 196 -11.85 -11.92 -6.63
C SER A 196 -11.34 -11.47 -5.28
N ILE A 197 -11.68 -12.22 -4.23
CA ILE A 197 -11.36 -11.91 -2.84
C ILE A 197 -10.38 -12.96 -2.33
N ILE A 198 -9.35 -12.50 -1.63
CA ILE A 198 -8.41 -13.37 -0.92
C ILE A 198 -8.39 -12.93 0.53
N ASP A 199 -8.67 -13.85 1.45
CA ASP A 199 -8.70 -13.61 2.89
C ASP A 199 -7.54 -14.33 3.57
N LEU A 200 -6.71 -13.58 4.28
CA LEU A 200 -5.64 -14.09 5.13
C LEU A 200 -6.10 -14.00 6.59
N ASN A 201 -6.47 -15.13 7.17
CA ASN A 201 -6.87 -15.22 8.59
C ASN A 201 -5.77 -15.86 9.47
N GLY A 202 -4.81 -16.56 8.87
CA GLY A 202 -3.71 -17.24 9.56
C GLY A 202 -2.41 -16.45 9.58
N LYS A 203 -1.29 -17.18 9.62
CA LYS A 203 0.05 -16.62 9.51
C LYS A 203 0.49 -16.60 8.05
N PHE A 204 1.01 -15.46 7.58
CA PHE A 204 1.54 -15.32 6.24
C PHE A 204 2.88 -14.59 6.28
N THR A 205 3.94 -15.18 5.72
CA THR A 205 5.28 -14.59 5.73
C THR A 205 5.90 -14.70 4.35
N VAL A 206 6.25 -13.56 3.76
CA VAL A 206 7.09 -13.49 2.55
C VAL A 206 8.46 -13.00 2.99
N ASP A 207 9.51 -13.71 2.59
CA ASP A 207 10.89 -13.37 2.92
C ASP A 207 11.20 -11.88 2.67
N SER A 208 11.96 -11.26 3.59
CA SER A 208 12.26 -9.83 3.58
C SER A 208 13.03 -9.35 2.34
N SER A 209 13.73 -10.25 1.67
CA SER A 209 14.44 -10.03 0.41
C SER A 209 13.54 -10.18 -0.83
N LYS A 210 12.24 -10.44 -0.67
CA LYS A 210 11.30 -10.71 -1.77
C LYS A 210 10.20 -9.67 -1.87
N ASN A 211 9.57 -9.66 -3.04
CA ASN A 211 8.48 -8.77 -3.38
C ASN A 211 7.14 -9.50 -3.27
N THR A 212 6.17 -8.81 -2.70
CA THR A 212 4.77 -9.17 -2.70
C THR A 212 4.01 -8.21 -3.60
N TYR A 213 3.25 -8.76 -4.54
CA TYR A 213 2.40 -8.00 -5.45
C TYR A 213 0.93 -8.35 -5.20
N VAL A 214 0.10 -7.34 -5.04
CA VAL A 214 -1.37 -7.46 -5.00
C VAL A 214 -1.91 -6.80 -6.25
N ARG A 215 -2.52 -7.58 -7.14
CA ARG A 215 -2.87 -7.15 -8.50
C ARG A 215 -4.27 -7.61 -8.89
N GLY A 216 -5.15 -6.67 -9.19
CA GLY A 216 -6.50 -6.96 -9.69
C GLY A 216 -7.39 -7.79 -8.76
N VAL A 217 -7.04 -7.90 -7.48
CA VAL A 217 -7.80 -8.61 -6.43
C VAL A 217 -8.09 -7.67 -5.26
N THR A 218 -9.10 -8.03 -4.47
CA THR A 218 -9.23 -7.55 -3.09
C THR A 218 -8.54 -8.54 -2.16
N LEU A 219 -7.46 -8.12 -1.50
CA LEU A 219 -6.75 -8.88 -0.47
C LEU A 219 -7.09 -8.33 0.91
N ASN A 220 -7.65 -9.17 1.78
CA ASN A 220 -7.94 -8.82 3.16
C ASN A 220 -6.97 -9.54 4.10
N ILE A 221 -6.27 -8.76 4.92
CA ILE A 221 -5.50 -9.24 6.06
C ILE A 221 -6.42 -9.07 7.27
N ASN A 222 -7.12 -10.14 7.64
CA ASN A 222 -8.23 -10.10 8.60
C ASN A 222 -7.74 -10.08 10.04
N GLU A 223 -8.58 -9.58 10.94
CA GLU A 223 -8.29 -9.52 12.38
C GLU A 223 -7.80 -10.87 12.93
N GLY A 224 -6.77 -10.82 13.78
CA GLY A 224 -6.15 -12.03 14.36
C GLY A 224 -5.10 -12.70 13.46
N SER A 225 -4.98 -12.32 12.18
CA SER A 225 -3.89 -12.80 11.31
C SER A 225 -2.54 -12.21 11.71
N SER A 226 -1.47 -12.89 11.33
CA SER A 226 -0.09 -12.43 11.49
C SER A 226 0.59 -12.39 10.13
N VAL A 227 0.80 -11.18 9.58
CA VAL A 227 1.34 -11.02 8.24
C VAL A 227 2.63 -10.22 8.23
N SER A 228 3.62 -10.72 7.48
CA SER A 228 4.85 -10.01 7.19
C SER A 228 5.26 -10.15 5.73
N PHE A 229 5.56 -9.02 5.10
CA PHE A 229 6.03 -8.94 3.71
C PHE A 229 7.39 -8.24 3.64
N GLY A 230 8.20 -8.59 2.63
CA GLY A 230 9.43 -7.86 2.32
C GLY A 230 9.13 -6.49 1.70
N LYS A 231 8.96 -6.44 0.39
CA LYS A 231 8.47 -5.26 -0.35
C LYS A 231 7.01 -5.48 -0.80
N LEU A 232 6.21 -4.42 -0.84
CA LEU A 232 4.79 -4.48 -1.23
C LEU A 232 4.50 -3.58 -2.43
N THR A 233 3.73 -4.10 -3.39
CA THR A 233 3.16 -3.32 -4.48
C THR A 233 1.68 -3.66 -4.64
N VAL A 234 0.81 -2.64 -4.56
CA VAL A 234 -0.63 -2.74 -4.79
C VAL A 234 -0.94 -2.04 -6.11
N SER A 235 -1.36 -2.80 -7.12
CA SER A 235 -1.49 -2.28 -8.48
C SER A 235 -2.65 -2.90 -9.26
N ASN A 236 -2.87 -2.40 -10.48
CA ASN A 236 -3.89 -2.91 -11.39
C ASN A 236 -5.27 -3.01 -10.74
N TYR A 237 -5.74 -1.89 -10.18
CA TYR A 237 -7.07 -1.79 -9.54
C TYR A 237 -7.26 -2.74 -8.35
N ALA A 238 -6.16 -3.14 -7.71
CA ALA A 238 -6.22 -3.94 -6.49
C ALA A 238 -6.64 -3.11 -5.28
N ILE A 239 -7.23 -3.79 -4.31
CA ILE A 239 -7.54 -3.27 -2.98
C ILE A 239 -6.85 -4.15 -1.96
N LEU A 240 -6.06 -3.56 -1.07
CA LEU A 240 -5.49 -4.23 0.09
C LEU A 240 -6.08 -3.63 1.37
N ASN A 241 -6.75 -4.46 2.16
CA ASN A 241 -7.30 -4.09 3.47
C ASN A 241 -6.45 -4.71 4.58
N LEU A 242 -5.84 -3.87 5.41
CA LEU A 242 -5.07 -4.27 6.59
C LEU A 242 -5.94 -4.15 7.85
N ASN A 243 -6.71 -5.20 8.15
CA ASN A 243 -7.55 -5.26 9.36
C ASN A 243 -6.80 -5.88 10.56
N SER A 244 -5.61 -6.43 10.34
CA SER A 244 -4.67 -6.84 11.40
C SER A 244 -3.32 -6.14 11.23
N ALA A 245 -2.50 -6.21 12.28
CA ALA A 245 -1.16 -5.64 12.28
C ALA A 245 -0.28 -6.35 11.22
N MET A 246 0.40 -5.55 10.40
CA MET A 246 1.37 -6.01 9.41
C MET A 246 2.74 -5.39 9.69
N SER A 247 3.79 -6.21 9.59
CA SER A 247 5.17 -5.76 9.73
C SER A 247 5.97 -6.00 8.46
N MET A 248 6.78 -5.03 8.07
CA MET A 248 7.65 -5.09 6.90
C MET A 248 9.07 -4.73 7.29
N ALA A 249 10.05 -5.53 6.87
CA ALA A 249 11.47 -5.29 7.15
C ALA A 249 12.35 -5.55 5.92
N PRO A 250 12.16 -4.81 4.81
CA PRO A 250 12.87 -5.08 3.57
C PRO A 250 14.37 -4.81 3.71
N THR A 251 15.19 -5.70 3.13
CA THR A 251 16.66 -5.64 3.20
C THR A 251 17.29 -5.30 1.85
N GLU A 252 17.15 -6.16 0.85
CA GLU A 252 17.87 -6.03 -0.44
C GLU A 252 17.00 -5.39 -1.54
N VAL A 253 15.71 -5.71 -1.58
CA VAL A 253 14.77 -5.27 -2.63
C VAL A 253 14.35 -3.80 -2.55
N ALA A 254 14.62 -3.13 -1.44
CA ALA A 254 14.22 -1.74 -1.21
C ALA A 254 15.40 -0.75 -1.23
N LYS A 255 16.63 -1.20 -1.53
CA LYS A 255 17.82 -0.34 -1.43
C LYS A 255 17.75 0.91 -2.32
N ASP A 256 17.13 0.80 -3.50
CA ASP A 256 17.02 1.91 -4.47
C ASP A 256 15.56 2.17 -4.91
N ALA A 257 14.57 1.63 -4.19
CA ALA A 257 13.15 1.70 -4.58
C ALA A 257 12.23 1.79 -3.36
N SER A 258 10.98 2.18 -3.58
CA SER A 258 9.99 2.29 -2.51
C SER A 258 9.68 0.93 -1.87
N CYS A 259 9.61 0.88 -0.53
CA CYS A 259 9.20 -0.33 0.20
C CYS A 259 7.73 -0.67 -0.05
N ILE A 260 6.90 0.37 -0.23
CA ILE A 260 5.49 0.26 -0.56
C ILE A 260 5.22 1.11 -1.79
N GLU A 261 4.58 0.53 -2.79
CA GLU A 261 4.06 1.26 -3.95
C GLU A 261 2.56 1.00 -4.10
N VAL A 262 1.78 2.07 -4.23
CA VAL A 262 0.35 1.99 -4.54
C VAL A 262 0.15 2.66 -5.89
N SER A 263 -0.05 1.87 -6.93
CA SER A 263 -0.21 2.37 -8.31
C SER A 263 -1.55 3.08 -8.50
N ALA A 264 -1.69 3.82 -9.59
CA ALA A 264 -2.93 4.50 -9.96
C ALA A 264 -4.13 3.53 -9.93
N ASN A 265 -5.29 4.07 -9.57
CA ASN A 265 -6.56 3.34 -9.44
C ASN A 265 -6.57 2.19 -8.41
N SER A 266 -5.51 2.01 -7.63
CA SER A 266 -5.40 0.97 -6.61
C SER A 266 -5.51 1.59 -5.21
N THR A 267 -5.91 0.79 -4.23
CA THR A 267 -6.18 1.29 -2.87
C THR A 267 -5.50 0.43 -1.81
N LEU A 268 -4.83 1.08 -0.86
CA LEU A 268 -4.34 0.48 0.39
C LEU A 268 -5.11 1.10 1.57
N ASN A 269 -5.87 0.29 2.29
CA ASN A 269 -6.57 0.68 3.50
C ASN A 269 -5.82 0.12 4.72
N ILE A 270 -5.35 1.02 5.57
CA ILE A 270 -4.67 0.71 6.84
C ILE A 270 -5.71 0.86 7.95
N ASN A 271 -6.35 -0.25 8.32
CA ASN A 271 -7.41 -0.29 9.33
C ASN A 271 -6.89 -0.72 10.72
N SER A 272 -5.63 -1.14 10.80
CA SER A 272 -4.90 -1.53 12.01
C SER A 272 -3.48 -0.97 11.93
N ALA A 273 -2.47 -1.63 12.50
CA ALA A 273 -1.09 -1.14 12.47
C ALA A 273 -0.29 -1.62 11.24
N LEU A 274 0.41 -0.69 10.59
CA LEU A 274 1.45 -0.98 9.61
C LEU A 274 2.81 -0.46 10.11
N SER A 275 3.74 -1.38 10.37
CA SER A 275 5.10 -1.05 10.79
C SER A 275 6.11 -1.36 9.70
N LEU A 276 6.96 -0.39 9.38
CA LEU A 276 8.02 -0.52 8.38
C LEU A 276 9.40 -0.29 9.01
N ALA A 277 10.23 -1.33 9.05
CA ALA A 277 11.63 -1.28 9.48
C ALA A 277 12.56 -1.40 8.26
N ALA A 278 12.70 -0.31 7.49
CA ALA A 278 13.49 -0.32 6.25
C ALA A 278 14.95 0.05 6.50
N THR A 279 15.87 -0.67 5.86
CA THR A 279 17.30 -0.33 5.82
C THR A 279 17.70 0.05 4.40
N GLY A 280 18.43 1.16 4.24
CA GLY A 280 18.96 1.60 2.94
C GLY A 280 17.97 2.20 1.94
N SER A 281 16.65 2.14 2.17
CA SER A 281 15.67 2.70 1.21
C SER A 281 15.68 4.23 1.11
N VAL A 282 15.59 4.71 -0.13
CA VAL A 282 15.44 6.14 -0.48
C VAL A 282 14.02 6.63 -0.17
N HIS A 283 13.00 5.80 -0.35
CA HIS A 283 11.58 6.14 -0.17
C HIS A 283 10.83 5.01 0.55
N ASN A 284 10.03 5.35 1.55
CA ASN A 284 9.32 4.33 2.31
C ASN A 284 8.00 3.94 1.64
N MET A 285 7.32 4.93 1.05
CA MET A 285 6.07 4.71 0.33
C MET A 285 5.93 5.70 -0.83
N THR A 286 5.47 5.20 -1.98
CA THR A 286 5.05 6.02 -3.12
C THR A 286 3.60 5.74 -3.47
N ILE A 287 2.82 6.81 -3.61
CA ILE A 287 1.36 6.78 -3.76
C ILE A 287 0.98 7.46 -5.07
N TYR A 288 0.56 6.66 -6.05
CA TYR A 288 -0.11 7.10 -7.27
C TYR A 288 -1.62 6.82 -7.23
N GLY A 289 -2.05 5.86 -6.39
CA GLY A 289 -3.46 5.56 -6.10
C GLY A 289 -3.92 6.17 -4.78
N ASN A 290 -4.69 5.41 -4.00
CA ASN A 290 -5.26 5.86 -2.72
C ASN A 290 -4.64 5.10 -1.54
N VAL A 291 -4.23 5.83 -0.51
CA VAL A 291 -3.90 5.27 0.80
C VAL A 291 -4.83 5.90 1.83
N ASN A 292 -5.58 5.07 2.55
CA ASN A 292 -6.47 5.53 3.60
C ASN A 292 -6.04 4.93 4.93
N VAL A 293 -5.84 5.77 5.92
CA VAL A 293 -5.60 5.34 7.30
C VAL A 293 -6.86 5.62 8.09
N SER A 294 -7.48 4.55 8.62
CA SER A 294 -8.74 4.64 9.36
C SER A 294 -8.52 5.22 10.77
N SER A 295 -9.60 5.43 11.55
CA SER A 295 -9.51 5.88 12.94
C SER A 295 -8.67 4.97 13.83
N GLU A 296 -8.74 3.66 13.59
CA GLU A 296 -7.99 2.62 14.29
C GLU A 296 -6.63 2.32 13.62
N GLY A 297 -6.41 2.90 12.44
CA GLY A 297 -5.21 2.71 11.65
C GLY A 297 -4.00 3.42 12.24
N SER A 298 -2.82 2.85 12.04
CA SER A 298 -1.56 3.54 12.33
C SER A 298 -0.48 3.13 11.35
N PHE A 299 0.45 4.05 11.11
CA PHE A 299 1.63 3.82 10.29
C PHE A 299 2.85 4.35 11.01
N ALA A 300 3.81 3.46 11.28
CA ALA A 300 5.07 3.82 11.91
C ALA A 300 6.24 3.28 11.10
N MET A 301 7.32 4.05 11.07
CA MET A 301 8.54 3.64 10.39
C MET A 301 9.76 3.75 11.31
N SER A 302 10.68 2.80 11.17
CA SER A 302 12.01 2.83 11.77
C SER A 302 13.06 2.62 10.69
N GLY A 303 14.12 3.45 10.70
CA GLY A 303 15.18 3.41 9.68
C GLY A 303 14.82 4.08 8.33
N GLY A 304 15.80 4.10 7.42
CA GLY A 304 15.72 4.68 6.07
C GLY A 304 15.72 6.20 6.00
N TYR A 305 15.74 6.75 4.78
CA TYR A 305 15.58 8.20 4.55
C TYR A 305 14.15 8.68 4.89
N GLY A 306 13.17 7.78 4.90
CA GLY A 306 11.93 7.98 5.66
C GLY A 306 10.84 8.82 5.00
N THR A 307 10.90 9.01 3.68
CA THR A 307 9.93 9.85 2.96
C THR A 307 8.73 9.07 2.43
N VAL A 308 7.56 9.69 2.47
CA VAL A 308 6.35 9.25 1.78
C VAL A 308 6.08 10.21 0.64
N GLN A 309 5.87 9.70 -0.57
CA GLN A 309 5.65 10.49 -1.78
C GLN A 309 4.23 10.31 -2.28
N ILE A 310 3.53 11.41 -2.52
CA ILE A 310 2.17 11.43 -3.08
C ILE A 310 2.25 12.11 -4.45
N ARG A 311 2.00 11.35 -5.52
CA ARG A 311 2.33 11.74 -6.89
C ARG A 311 1.14 11.59 -7.84
N SER A 312 1.10 12.43 -8.87
CA SER A 312 0.27 12.24 -10.07
C SER A 312 -1.20 11.90 -9.79
N GLY A 313 -1.86 12.67 -8.93
CA GLY A 313 -3.26 12.47 -8.55
C GLY A 313 -3.48 11.49 -7.40
N GLY A 314 -2.44 10.84 -6.89
CA GLY A 314 -2.53 9.99 -5.72
C GLY A 314 -3.01 10.75 -4.46
N VAL A 315 -3.65 10.03 -3.54
CA VAL A 315 -4.27 10.60 -2.33
C VAL A 315 -3.83 9.83 -1.10
N LEU A 316 -3.36 10.55 -0.08
CA LEU A 316 -3.18 10.04 1.27
C LEU A 316 -4.22 10.68 2.20
N THR A 317 -5.12 9.86 2.74
CA THR A 317 -6.18 10.30 3.66
C THR A 317 -5.88 9.79 5.07
N LEU A 318 -5.72 10.71 6.02
CA LEU A 318 -5.46 10.42 7.43
C LEU A 318 -6.69 10.71 8.27
N ASN A 319 -7.41 9.65 8.65
CA ASN A 319 -8.51 9.68 9.62
C ASN A 319 -8.09 9.15 11.00
N SER A 320 -6.81 8.82 11.15
CA SER A 320 -6.27 8.08 12.28
C SER A 320 -6.14 8.92 13.54
N GLY A 321 -5.97 8.27 14.69
CA GLY A 321 -5.75 8.96 15.95
C GLY A 321 -4.57 9.94 15.92
N GLU A 322 -4.51 10.83 16.90
CA GLU A 322 -3.41 11.80 17.03
C GLU A 322 -2.03 11.11 16.99
N LYS A 323 -1.13 11.58 16.13
CA LYS A 323 0.28 11.13 15.99
C LYS A 323 0.47 9.66 15.61
N THR A 324 -0.53 9.05 15.00
CA THR A 324 -0.49 7.64 14.60
C THR A 324 0.09 7.41 13.20
N PHE A 325 0.19 8.46 12.37
CA PHE A 325 0.95 8.41 11.12
C PHE A 325 2.29 9.13 11.30
N GLN A 326 3.36 8.34 11.31
CA GLN A 326 4.71 8.82 11.59
C GLN A 326 5.64 8.56 10.41
N SER A 327 6.32 9.61 9.95
CA SER A 327 7.43 9.50 9.02
C SER A 327 8.73 10.07 9.59
N ASN A 328 9.85 9.38 9.34
CA ASN A 328 11.18 9.80 9.75
C ASN A 328 11.71 10.97 8.90
N GLY A 329 11.11 11.20 7.73
CA GLY A 329 11.38 12.34 6.86
C GLY A 329 10.12 13.14 6.56
N CYS A 330 10.24 14.07 5.62
CA CYS A 330 9.13 14.86 5.12
C CYS A 330 8.13 14.04 4.29
N LEU A 331 6.94 14.59 4.09
CA LEU A 331 6.04 14.16 3.04
C LEU A 331 6.38 14.92 1.75
N ARG A 332 6.46 14.22 0.63
CA ARG A 332 6.70 14.81 -0.69
C ARG A 332 5.40 14.85 -1.49
N LEU A 333 5.08 16.00 -2.06
CA LEU A 333 3.96 16.17 -2.97
C LEU A 333 4.48 16.48 -4.38
N ASP A 334 3.99 15.73 -5.36
CA ASP A 334 4.27 15.91 -6.79
C ASP A 334 2.96 15.75 -7.58
N GLY A 335 2.05 16.69 -7.38
CA GLY A 335 0.70 16.63 -7.93
C GLY A 335 -0.24 15.66 -7.22
N GLY A 336 0.09 15.30 -5.98
CA GLY A 336 -0.74 14.48 -5.12
C GLY A 336 -1.56 15.30 -4.12
N ARG A 337 -2.39 14.61 -3.32
CA ARG A 337 -3.25 15.20 -2.30
C ARG A 337 -3.02 14.56 -0.92
N LEU A 338 -2.81 15.39 0.09
CA LEU A 338 -2.81 15.00 1.50
C LEU A 338 -4.08 15.50 2.17
N VAL A 339 -4.79 14.64 2.89
CA VAL A 339 -6.01 14.98 3.62
C VAL A 339 -5.83 14.68 5.11
N LEU A 340 -5.96 15.71 5.96
CA LEU A 340 -5.79 15.63 7.40
C LEU A 340 -7.15 15.83 8.10
N ASN A 341 -7.81 14.73 8.45
CA ASN A 341 -9.16 14.75 9.04
C ASN A 341 -9.17 14.77 10.57
N THR A 342 -8.04 14.50 11.20
CA THR A 342 -7.90 14.45 12.67
C THR A 342 -6.81 15.39 13.15
N THR A 343 -6.89 15.73 14.44
CA THR A 343 -5.93 16.63 15.07
C THR A 343 -4.55 15.97 15.10
N ASN A 344 -3.53 16.66 14.58
CA ASN A 344 -2.15 16.17 14.47
C ASN A 344 -2.08 14.75 13.86
N ALA A 345 -2.83 14.52 12.78
CA ALA A 345 -2.92 13.21 12.12
C ALA A 345 -1.55 12.73 11.63
N TYR A 346 -0.78 13.67 11.06
CA TYR A 346 0.61 13.48 10.68
C TYR A 346 1.53 14.00 11.79
N TRP A 347 2.51 13.18 12.17
CA TRP A 347 3.49 13.56 13.17
C TRP A 347 4.91 13.20 12.75
N GLY A 348 5.75 14.22 12.76
CA GLY A 348 7.20 14.08 12.71
C GLY A 348 7.85 14.49 14.02
N ASP A 349 9.04 13.98 14.28
CA ASP A 349 9.88 14.54 15.34
C ASP A 349 10.20 16.01 15.06
N PHE A 350 9.65 16.92 15.88
CA PHE A 350 9.85 18.38 15.76
C PHE A 350 11.26 18.82 16.13
N THR A 351 12.13 17.93 16.62
CA THR A 351 13.56 18.27 16.79
C THR A 351 14.24 18.55 15.45
N SER A 352 13.68 18.06 14.35
CA SER A 352 14.12 18.36 13.00
C SER A 352 12.98 18.92 12.17
N ILE A 353 13.18 20.10 11.58
CA ILE A 353 12.23 20.71 10.65
C ILE A 353 11.88 19.78 9.47
N ARG A 354 12.76 18.81 9.18
CA ARG A 354 12.58 17.82 8.12
C ARG A 354 11.43 16.86 8.36
N SER A 355 11.25 16.38 9.59
CA SER A 355 10.40 15.21 9.85
C SER A 355 8.91 15.51 9.82
N ASN A 356 8.51 16.78 9.77
CA ASN A 356 7.10 17.20 9.77
C ASN A 356 6.76 18.26 8.71
N SER A 357 7.58 18.37 7.64
CA SER A 357 7.37 19.36 6.58
C SER A 357 6.82 18.73 5.31
N LEU A 358 6.18 19.56 4.46
CA LEU A 358 5.78 19.15 3.13
C LEU A 358 6.81 19.66 2.12
N TRP A 359 7.38 18.76 1.34
CA TRP A 359 8.28 19.07 0.24
C TRP A 359 7.54 19.00 -1.09
N LEU A 360 7.39 20.15 -1.74
CA LEU A 360 6.78 20.27 -3.05
C LEU A 360 7.86 20.09 -4.12
N MET A 361 7.73 19.04 -4.91
CA MET A 361 8.76 18.63 -5.86
C MET A 361 8.78 19.54 -7.10
N MET A 362 9.96 20.06 -7.44
CA MET A 362 10.19 20.68 -8.75
C MET A 362 10.17 19.65 -9.88
N ARG A 363 9.74 20.09 -11.06
CA ARG A 363 9.79 19.30 -12.29
C ARG A 363 10.84 19.84 -13.27
N ASN A 364 11.11 19.07 -14.32
CA ASN A 364 12.04 19.52 -15.36
C ASN A 364 11.43 20.70 -16.14
N ALA A 365 12.28 21.54 -16.74
CA ALA A 365 11.88 22.80 -17.39
C ALA A 365 10.80 22.63 -18.49
N ASP A 366 10.78 21.47 -19.10
CA ASP A 366 9.92 21.00 -20.18
C ASP A 366 8.62 20.33 -19.69
N SER A 367 8.39 20.26 -18.37
CA SER A 367 7.17 19.73 -17.78
C SER A 367 6.10 20.81 -17.57
N GLU A 368 4.83 20.43 -17.49
CA GLU A 368 3.79 21.34 -17.00
C GLU A 368 3.90 21.53 -15.48
N GLN A 369 3.54 22.73 -15.00
CA GLN A 369 3.35 22.98 -13.58
C GLN A 369 2.20 22.11 -13.08
N VAL A 370 2.44 21.35 -12.01
CA VAL A 370 1.40 20.52 -11.41
C VAL A 370 1.07 21.00 -10.01
N MET A 371 -0.24 21.14 -9.78
CA MET A 371 -0.80 21.55 -8.51
C MET A 371 -0.84 20.37 -7.54
N SER A 372 -0.28 20.56 -6.35
CA SER A 372 -0.45 19.65 -5.22
C SER A 372 -1.53 20.17 -4.28
N TYR A 373 -2.09 19.30 -3.44
CA TYR A 373 -3.24 19.63 -2.61
C TYR A 373 -3.01 19.20 -1.15
N LEU A 374 -3.40 20.07 -0.23
CA LEU A 374 -3.47 19.81 1.20
C LEU A 374 -4.87 20.17 1.68
N ASP A 375 -5.60 19.22 2.24
CA ASP A 375 -6.84 19.52 2.95
C ASP A 375 -6.62 19.38 4.46
N VAL A 376 -7.00 20.41 5.20
CA VAL A 376 -6.87 20.48 6.65
C VAL A 376 -8.27 20.62 7.23
N ASN A 377 -8.80 19.52 7.78
CA ASN A 377 -10.16 19.47 8.34
C ASN A 377 -10.17 19.41 9.87
N ALA A 378 -8.99 19.50 10.51
CA ALA A 378 -8.80 19.57 11.95
C ALA A 378 -7.48 20.29 12.28
N PHE A 379 -7.23 20.59 13.55
CA PHE A 379 -5.99 21.24 13.98
C PHE A 379 -4.75 20.42 13.63
N ASN A 380 -3.85 20.93 12.82
CA ASN A 380 -2.62 20.23 12.46
C ASN A 380 -1.40 21.13 12.56
N LYS A 381 -0.30 20.54 13.02
CA LYS A 381 1.01 21.17 13.09
C LYS A 381 1.95 20.61 12.02
N LEU A 382 2.58 21.49 11.24
CA LEU A 382 3.63 21.13 10.28
C LEU A 382 4.88 21.99 10.49
N GLY A 383 6.03 21.55 9.98
CA GLY A 383 7.27 22.32 9.98
C GLY A 383 7.24 23.49 8.98
N GLY A 384 6.50 23.35 7.89
CA GLY A 384 6.36 24.36 6.84
C GLY A 384 6.28 23.74 5.45
N PHE A 385 6.19 24.60 4.43
CA PHE A 385 6.19 24.19 3.03
C PHE A 385 7.56 24.45 2.39
N CYS A 386 8.18 23.43 1.83
CA CYS A 386 9.37 23.58 1.02
C CYS A 386 8.98 23.59 -0.45
N PHE A 387 8.90 24.77 -1.05
CA PHE A 387 8.80 24.92 -2.51
C PHE A 387 10.20 24.69 -3.05
N GLY A 388 10.50 23.54 -3.67
CA GLY A 388 11.86 23.05 -3.97
C GLY A 388 12.76 23.91 -4.89
N ASN A 389 12.61 25.23 -4.89
CA ASN A 389 13.11 26.23 -5.80
C ASN A 389 14.59 26.57 -5.59
N ASN A 390 15.46 25.64 -5.97
CA ASN A 390 16.92 25.87 -6.01
C ASN A 390 17.38 26.42 -7.35
N ASP A 391 16.53 26.31 -8.35
CA ASP A 391 16.89 26.47 -9.73
C ASP A 391 15.73 27.11 -10.48
N ILE A 392 15.86 28.41 -10.73
CA ILE A 392 14.88 29.21 -11.47
C ILE A 392 14.64 28.72 -12.91
N SER A 393 15.46 27.81 -13.44
CA SER A 393 15.26 27.19 -14.75
C SER A 393 14.28 26.01 -14.74
N ARG A 394 13.89 25.53 -13.54
CA ARG A 394 12.95 24.43 -13.37
C ARG A 394 11.54 24.93 -13.15
N VAL A 395 10.57 24.06 -13.42
CA VAL A 395 9.15 24.36 -13.23
C VAL A 395 8.85 24.42 -11.75
N SER A 396 8.43 25.60 -11.29
CA SER A 396 8.13 25.88 -9.89
C SER A 396 6.88 25.12 -9.42
N PRO A 397 6.89 24.55 -8.20
CA PRO A 397 5.75 23.81 -7.67
C PRO A 397 4.59 24.74 -7.27
N ALA A 398 3.38 24.18 -7.23
CA ALA A 398 2.19 24.88 -6.76
C ALA A 398 1.45 24.05 -5.72
N LEU A 399 0.88 24.71 -4.71
CA LEU A 399 0.11 24.10 -3.62
C LEU A 399 -1.22 24.81 -3.44
N THR A 400 -2.29 24.04 -3.37
CA THR A 400 -3.60 24.48 -2.87
C THR A 400 -3.83 23.92 -1.47
N VAL A 401 -4.15 24.78 -0.51
CA VAL A 401 -4.50 24.42 0.86
C VAL A 401 -6.00 24.69 1.06
N THR A 402 -6.78 23.64 1.28
CA THR A 402 -8.19 23.74 1.65
C THR A 402 -8.31 23.71 3.15
N LEU A 403 -8.91 24.75 3.73
CA LEU A 403 -9.25 24.77 5.15
C LEU A 403 -10.70 24.32 5.31
N GLY A 404 -10.92 23.29 6.11
CA GLY A 404 -12.25 22.81 6.49
C GLY A 404 -13.02 23.85 7.31
N GLU A 405 -14.32 23.57 7.46
CA GLU A 405 -15.24 24.37 8.26
C GLU A 405 -15.15 24.01 9.76
N GLY A 406 -15.35 25.00 10.64
CA GLY A 406 -15.43 24.80 12.09
C GLY A 406 -14.34 25.51 12.91
N GLU A 407 -14.66 25.81 14.17
CA GLU A 407 -13.83 26.62 15.08
C GLU A 407 -12.49 25.96 15.46
N GLY A 408 -12.37 24.63 15.31
CA GLY A 408 -11.16 23.87 15.62
C GLY A 408 -10.23 23.61 14.43
N VAL A 409 -10.59 24.06 13.22
CA VAL A 409 -9.77 23.86 12.02
C VAL A 409 -8.70 24.96 11.95
N MET A 410 -7.44 24.57 12.12
CA MET A 410 -6.32 25.49 12.06
C MET A 410 -5.07 24.76 11.58
N LEU A 411 -4.25 25.47 10.80
CA LEU A 411 -2.92 25.03 10.42
C LEU A 411 -1.87 25.82 11.19
N GLU A 412 -1.10 25.15 12.04
CA GLU A 412 0.07 25.75 12.70
C GLU A 412 1.35 25.29 11.99
N LEU A 413 2.17 26.26 11.60
CA LEU A 413 3.42 26.04 10.89
C LEU A 413 4.59 26.55 11.73
N ALA A 414 5.68 25.79 11.82
CA ALA A 414 6.90 26.33 12.44
C ALA A 414 7.42 27.54 11.66
N TYR A 415 7.42 27.45 10.33
CA TYR A 415 7.65 28.54 9.39
C TYR A 415 6.66 28.42 8.22
N LEU A 416 6.27 29.53 7.59
CA LEU A 416 5.41 29.46 6.39
C LEU A 416 6.09 28.63 5.29
N THR A 417 7.33 28.97 4.97
CA THR A 417 8.20 28.17 4.11
C THR A 417 9.41 27.65 4.86
N THR A 418 10.00 26.55 4.37
CA THR A 418 11.14 25.89 5.02
C THR A 418 12.12 25.34 3.98
N SER A 419 13.40 25.26 4.35
CA SER A 419 14.40 24.54 3.57
C SER A 419 14.43 23.06 3.93
N LEU A 420 14.59 22.19 2.93
CA LEU A 420 14.77 20.76 3.13
C LEU A 420 15.95 20.27 2.31
N ASP A 421 16.91 19.60 2.96
CA ASP A 421 18.17 19.17 2.34
C ASP A 421 18.89 20.33 1.62
N SER A 422 19.20 20.18 0.33
CA SER A 422 19.74 21.26 -0.51
C SER A 422 18.70 22.31 -0.89
N ASP A 423 17.41 22.03 -0.64
CA ASP A 423 16.32 22.86 -1.13
C ASP A 423 16.14 24.14 -0.31
N LYS A 424 16.25 25.29 -0.99
CA LYS A 424 16.04 26.60 -0.39
C LYS A 424 14.59 26.81 -0.02
N GLY A 425 13.63 26.22 -0.73
CA GLY A 425 12.27 26.10 -0.19
C GLY A 425 11.40 27.36 -0.19
N TYR A 426 11.89 28.51 -0.66
CA TYR A 426 11.17 29.79 -0.62
C TYR A 426 10.02 29.84 -1.63
N LEU A 427 8.95 30.56 -1.26
CA LEU A 427 7.85 30.87 -2.16
C LEU A 427 8.30 32.00 -3.11
N MET A 428 8.80 31.65 -4.29
CA MET A 428 9.34 32.60 -5.27
C MET A 428 9.20 32.08 -6.71
N GLY A 429 9.51 32.94 -7.70
CA GLY A 429 9.41 32.62 -9.12
C GLY A 429 7.97 32.37 -9.53
N ASP A 430 7.71 31.27 -10.25
CA ASP A 430 6.36 30.91 -10.70
C ASP A 430 5.61 29.99 -9.70
N SER A 431 6.13 29.87 -8.47
CA SER A 431 5.49 29.09 -7.40
C SER A 431 4.14 29.72 -7.02
N LYS A 432 3.20 28.90 -6.54
CA LYS A 432 1.88 29.38 -6.12
C LYS A 432 1.43 28.73 -4.82
N LEU A 433 0.88 29.54 -3.92
CA LEU A 433 0.19 29.08 -2.72
C LEU A 433 -1.25 29.61 -2.74
N VAL A 434 -2.21 28.71 -2.93
CA VAL A 434 -3.63 29.06 -3.00
C VAL A 434 -4.31 28.55 -1.74
N PHE A 435 -5.08 29.39 -1.06
CA PHE A 435 -5.95 28.97 0.03
C PHE A 435 -7.41 28.95 -0.42
N VAL A 436 -8.11 27.86 -0.09
CA VAL A 436 -9.56 27.71 -0.25
C VAL A 436 -10.19 27.79 1.15
N ASN A 437 -11.27 28.56 1.28
CA ASN A 437 -11.93 28.89 2.56
C ASN A 437 -10.99 29.57 3.57
N PHE A 438 -10.09 30.41 3.07
CA PHE A 438 -9.21 31.21 3.92
C PHE A 438 -10.00 32.13 4.84
N ARG A 439 -9.51 32.30 6.06
CA ARG A 439 -9.94 33.33 7.00
C ARG A 439 -8.74 33.78 7.82
N ASN A 440 -8.69 35.06 8.14
CA ASN A 440 -7.70 35.58 9.08
C ASN A 440 -7.78 34.80 10.40
N GLY A 441 -6.64 34.38 10.94
CA GLY A 441 -6.56 33.55 12.14
C GLY A 441 -6.62 32.03 11.92
N ALA A 442 -6.74 31.53 10.67
CA ALA A 442 -6.73 30.08 10.41
C ALA A 442 -5.34 29.48 10.20
N VAL A 443 -4.33 30.31 9.92
CA VAL A 443 -2.95 29.87 9.67
C VAL A 443 -2.01 30.59 10.62
N LYS A 444 -1.49 29.85 11.59
CA LYS A 444 -0.54 30.31 12.60
C LYS A 444 0.88 29.96 12.16
N VAL A 445 1.81 30.89 12.27
CA VAL A 445 3.22 30.70 11.91
C VAL A 445 4.08 31.05 13.12
N LEU A 446 4.82 30.09 13.65
CA LEU A 446 5.59 30.29 14.89
C LEU A 446 6.79 31.23 14.67
N ASN A 447 7.46 31.13 13.53
CA ASN A 447 8.67 31.90 13.26
C ASN A 447 8.63 32.52 11.86
N LYS A 448 9.20 33.73 11.76
CA LYS A 448 9.46 34.36 10.47
C LYS A 448 10.78 33.82 9.92
N ARG A 449 10.77 33.41 8.66
CA ARG A 449 11.98 33.01 7.95
C ARG A 449 12.74 34.24 7.45
N GLU A 450 14.04 34.28 7.68
CA GLU A 450 14.91 35.36 7.16
C GLU A 450 15.27 35.12 5.69
N SER A 451 15.50 36.21 4.95
CA SER A 451 16.03 36.13 3.60
C SER A 451 17.49 35.72 3.63
N THR A 452 17.92 34.99 2.61
CA THR A 452 19.32 34.58 2.45
C THR A 452 19.86 35.11 1.14
N THR A 453 21.16 35.43 1.08
CA THR A 453 21.83 35.86 -0.16
C THR A 453 22.92 34.86 -0.50
N GLU A 454 22.87 34.28 -1.69
CA GLU A 454 23.86 33.32 -2.17
C GLU A 454 24.21 33.64 -3.61
N ASN A 455 25.52 33.76 -3.91
CA ASN A 455 26.02 34.12 -5.25
C ASN A 455 25.36 35.39 -5.84
N GLY A 456 24.99 36.35 -4.99
CA GLY A 456 24.33 37.61 -5.39
C GLY A 456 22.82 37.50 -5.62
N VAL A 457 22.22 36.32 -5.47
CA VAL A 457 20.77 36.10 -5.55
C VAL A 457 20.18 36.18 -4.14
N VAL A 458 19.13 37.00 -3.98
CA VAL A 458 18.37 37.11 -2.74
C VAL A 458 17.21 36.13 -2.78
N TYR A 459 17.15 35.25 -1.79
CA TYR A 459 16.08 34.29 -1.58
C TYR A 459 15.21 34.77 -0.41
N ALA A 460 13.95 35.05 -0.70
CA ALA A 460 12.94 35.50 0.26
C ALA A 460 11.56 35.04 -0.20
N ASP A 461 10.62 34.90 0.73
CA ASP A 461 9.23 34.61 0.39
C ASP A 461 8.56 35.83 -0.24
N ASP A 462 7.94 35.64 -1.40
CA ASP A 462 7.11 36.61 -2.08
C ASP A 462 5.63 36.34 -1.76
N PHE A 463 5.07 37.16 -0.88
CA PHE A 463 3.67 37.05 -0.46
C PHE A 463 2.66 37.35 -1.57
N SER A 464 3.08 37.97 -2.69
CA SER A 464 2.20 38.19 -3.85
C SER A 464 1.83 36.89 -4.56
N LEU A 465 2.57 35.81 -4.30
CA LEU A 465 2.30 34.46 -4.81
C LEU A 465 1.28 33.68 -3.97
N ILE A 466 0.74 34.32 -2.91
CA ILE A 466 -0.35 33.80 -2.10
C ILE A 466 -1.68 34.37 -2.57
N SER A 467 -2.69 33.52 -2.73
CA SER A 467 -4.04 33.96 -3.11
C SER A 467 -5.12 33.21 -2.37
N ALA A 468 -6.25 33.88 -2.12
CA ALA A 468 -7.51 33.29 -1.66
C ALA A 468 -8.68 34.13 -2.16
N GLU A 469 -9.84 33.50 -2.38
CA GLU A 469 -11.05 34.21 -2.80
C GLU A 469 -11.47 35.24 -1.74
N GLY A 470 -11.71 36.49 -2.16
CA GLY A 470 -12.13 37.58 -1.28
C GLY A 470 -11.02 38.23 -0.45
N TYR A 471 -9.75 37.94 -0.71
CA TYR A 471 -8.61 38.47 0.03
C TYR A 471 -7.48 38.99 -0.87
N GLU A 472 -6.84 40.09 -0.45
CA GLU A 472 -5.67 40.71 -1.08
C GLU A 472 -4.61 41.07 -0.02
N ASP A 473 -3.40 41.46 -0.43
CA ASP A 473 -2.33 41.95 0.45
C ASP A 473 -1.92 41.00 1.61
N PHE A 474 -1.60 39.76 1.27
CA PHE A 474 -1.11 38.77 2.23
C PHE A 474 0.19 39.21 2.93
N ARG A 475 0.27 38.97 4.24
CA ARG A 475 1.43 39.30 5.09
C ARG A 475 1.44 38.49 6.37
N LEU A 476 2.60 38.45 7.03
CA LEU A 476 2.72 37.93 8.40
C LEU A 476 2.58 39.09 9.40
N GLU A 477 1.56 39.02 10.25
CA GLU A 477 1.36 39.98 11.34
C GLU A 477 1.74 39.33 12.66
N LYS A 478 2.57 40.00 13.46
CA LYS A 478 2.95 39.50 14.79
C LYS A 478 1.73 39.56 15.70
N ASP A 479 1.50 38.47 16.42
CA ASP A 479 0.45 38.43 17.45
C ASP A 479 0.76 39.43 18.58
N ALA A 480 -0.27 40.07 19.12
CA ALA A 480 -0.10 41.12 20.12
C ALA A 480 0.34 40.56 21.49
N GLU A 481 -0.02 39.32 21.79
CA GLU A 481 0.16 38.71 23.11
C GLU A 481 1.11 37.50 23.07
N GLY A 482 1.32 36.90 21.90
CA GLY A 482 2.20 35.75 21.69
C GLY A 482 3.47 36.06 20.91
N ASP A 483 4.43 35.12 20.98
CA ASP A 483 5.63 35.14 20.13
C ASP A 483 5.44 34.25 18.90
N PHE A 484 4.48 34.64 18.07
CA PHE A 484 4.17 34.00 16.80
C PHE A 484 3.52 35.02 15.86
N TYR A 485 3.22 34.59 14.63
CA TYR A 485 2.64 35.39 13.58
C TYR A 485 1.36 34.74 13.06
N TRP A 486 0.43 35.55 12.60
CA TRP A 486 -0.71 35.12 11.79
C TRP A 486 -0.43 35.42 10.32
N LEU A 487 -0.77 34.49 9.43
CA LEU A 487 -0.95 34.85 8.03
C LEU A 487 -2.25 35.62 7.92
N THR A 488 -2.14 36.90 7.58
CA THR A 488 -3.26 37.83 7.47
C THR A 488 -3.34 38.37 6.05
N ALA A 489 -4.55 38.61 5.57
CA ALA A 489 -4.82 39.34 4.34
C ALA A 489 -5.91 40.40 4.56
N THR A 490 -5.94 41.40 3.69
CA THR A 490 -6.98 42.41 3.62
C THR A 490 -8.22 41.78 2.99
N GLN A 491 -9.34 41.76 3.71
CA GLN A 491 -10.60 41.28 3.16
C GLN A 491 -11.16 42.28 2.16
N VAL A 492 -11.40 41.83 0.93
CA VAL A 492 -12.07 42.62 -0.11
C VAL A 492 -13.56 42.32 -0.04
N PRO A 493 -14.42 43.33 0.16
CA PRO A 493 -15.87 43.11 0.20
C PRO A 493 -16.34 42.46 -1.10
N GLU A 494 -17.19 41.44 -1.01
CA GLU A 494 -17.80 40.85 -2.20
C GLU A 494 -18.51 41.93 -3.04
N VAL A 495 -18.47 41.79 -4.37
CA VAL A 495 -19.16 42.71 -5.30
C VAL A 495 -20.65 42.80 -4.96
N SER A 496 -21.25 41.71 -4.48
CA SER A 496 -22.63 41.63 -3.97
C SER A 496 -22.86 42.57 -2.79
N THR A 497 -21.93 42.60 -1.82
CA THR A 497 -22.00 43.43 -0.62
C THR A 497 -21.86 44.91 -0.97
N VAL A 498 -20.92 45.23 -1.87
CA VAL A 498 -20.73 46.59 -2.39
C VAL A 498 -21.97 47.05 -3.15
N ALA A 499 -22.51 46.19 -4.02
CA ALA A 499 -23.75 46.47 -4.77
C ALA A 499 -24.95 46.66 -3.84
N SER A 500 -25.05 45.88 -2.76
CA SER A 500 -26.11 46.00 -1.76
C SER A 500 -26.06 47.35 -1.04
N VAL A 501 -24.86 47.78 -0.64
CA VAL A 501 -24.63 49.09 -0.03
C VAL A 501 -25.03 50.23 -0.99
N PHE A 502 -24.63 50.14 -2.26
CA PHE A 502 -25.06 51.12 -3.28
C PHE A 502 -26.56 51.07 -3.57
N GLY A 503 -27.18 49.88 -3.57
CA GLY A 503 -28.63 49.71 -3.73
C GLY A 503 -29.43 50.36 -2.59
N ILE A 504 -28.99 50.16 -1.33
CA ILE A 504 -29.60 50.80 -0.15
C ILE A 504 -29.42 52.31 -0.20
N MET A 505 -28.22 52.80 -0.56
CA MET A 505 -27.99 54.24 -0.74
C MET A 505 -28.90 54.83 -1.82
N ALA A 506 -29.03 54.17 -2.97
CA ALA A 506 -29.92 54.59 -4.05
C ALA A 506 -31.39 54.65 -3.59
N LEU A 507 -31.84 53.67 -2.80
CA LEU A 507 -33.17 53.66 -2.19
C LEU A 507 -33.35 54.84 -1.21
N GLY A 508 -32.34 55.13 -0.40
CA GLY A 508 -32.29 56.29 0.50
C GLY A 508 -32.42 57.62 -0.24
N PHE A 509 -31.66 57.81 -1.32
CA PHE A 509 -31.77 59.00 -2.19
C PHE A 509 -33.15 59.12 -2.84
N ALA A 510 -33.72 58.00 -3.31
CA ALA A 510 -35.08 57.99 -3.89
C ALA A 510 -36.15 58.39 -2.85
N LEU A 511 -36.03 57.91 -1.61
CA LEU A 511 -36.94 58.26 -0.52
C LEU A 511 -36.83 59.73 -0.10
N ILE A 512 -35.61 60.28 -0.04
CA ILE A 512 -35.38 61.72 0.22
C ILE A 512 -35.97 62.57 -0.90
N ARG A 513 -35.80 62.17 -2.16
CA ARG A 513 -36.35 62.88 -3.32
C ARG A 513 -37.87 62.87 -3.36
N ARG A 514 -38.54 61.82 -2.85
CA ARG A 514 -40.00 61.72 -2.78
C ARG A 514 -40.63 62.54 -1.64
N ARG A 515 -39.82 62.95 -0.65
CA ARG A 515 -40.23 63.80 0.49
C ARG A 515 -40.01 65.29 0.27
N LYS A 516 -39.29 65.66 -0.79
CA LYS A 516 -39.28 67.03 -1.36
C LYS A 516 -40.33 67.10 -2.45
#